data_AF-A0A176V402-F1
#
_entry.id   AF-A0A176V402-F1
#
_cell.length_a   1.000
_cell.length_b   1.000
_cell.length_c   1.000
_cell.angle_alpha   90.00
_cell.angle_beta   90.00
_cell.angle_gamma   90.00
#
_symmetry.space_group_name_H-M   'P 1'
#
loop_
_entity.id
_entity.type
_entity.pdbx_description
1 polymer ?
#
loop_
_entity_poly.entity_id
_entity_poly.type
_entity_poly.pdbx_seq_one_letter_code
_entity_poly.pdbx_strand_id
1 'polypeptide(L)' 'MNTIYKDLVAFIGTQEVTAEKLKVDQSTVSGWVRGKHGMSPVVAKRAEAVTGGAFKKESLCPSFPWAEMAA' A
#
# COMPACT_ATOMS: atom_id res chain seq x y z
N MET A 1 -14.88 -5.72 5.91
CA MET A 1 -14.04 -4.50 6.05
C MET A 1 -12.68 -4.82 5.46
N ASN A 2 -12.21 -4.06 4.47
CA ASN A 2 -10.88 -4.29 3.89
C ASN A 2 -9.83 -3.72 4.86
N THR A 3 -9.13 -4.60 5.59
CA THR A 3 -8.15 -4.21 6.63
C THR A 3 -6.73 -4.14 6.11
N ILE A 4 -6.50 -4.39 4.81
CA ILE A 4 -5.15 -4.59 4.25
C ILE A 4 -4.18 -3.43 4.56
N TYR A 5 -4.67 -2.19 4.62
CA TYR A 5 -3.83 -1.03 4.95
C TYR A 5 -3.48 -0.96 6.45
N LYS A 6 -4.38 -1.42 7.33
CA LYS A 6 -4.07 -1.56 8.77
C LYS A 6 -3.03 -2.66 8.98
N ASP A 7 -3.19 -3.77 8.27
CA ASP A 7 -2.30 -4.93 8.35
C ASP A 7 -0.90 -4.58 7.80
N LEU A 8 -0.84 -3.81 6.71
CA LEU A 8 0.41 -3.27 6.15
C LEU A 8 1.13 -2.36 7.15
N VAL A 9 0.39 -1.45 7.79
CA VAL A 9 0.95 -0.54 8.80
C VAL A 9 1.45 -1.33 10.01
N ALA A 10 0.70 -2.33 10.47
CA ALA A 10 1.12 -3.19 11.58
C ALA A 10 2.36 -4.03 11.23
N PHE A 11 2.47 -4.51 10.01
CA PHE A 11 3.65 -5.24 9.52
C PHE A 11 4.90 -4.35 9.47
N ILE A 12 4.75 -3.10 9.02
CA ILE A 12 5.87 -2.16 8.91
C ILE A 12 6.23 -1.52 10.26
N GLY A 13 5.25 -1.28 11.13
CA GLY A 13 5.40 -0.73 12.48
C GLY A 13 4.38 0.37 12.78
N THR A 14 4.52 1.53 12.15
CA THR A 14 3.61 2.68 12.36
C THR A 14 3.23 3.35 11.04
N GLN A 15 2.26 4.27 11.07
CA GLN A 15 1.87 5.03 9.87
C GLN A 15 3.01 5.94 9.39
N GLU A 16 3.79 6.50 10.32
CA GLU A 16 4.95 7.34 10.05
C GLU A 16 6.07 6.53 9.37
N VAL A 17 6.42 5.37 9.93
CA VAL A 17 7.44 4.48 9.34
C VAL A 17 6.99 3.95 7.99
N THR A 18 5.68 3.65 7.83
CA THR A 18 5.10 3.26 6.55
C THR A 18 5.21 4.37 5.52
N ALA A 19 4.90 5.61 5.90
CA ALA A 19 5.00 6.77 5.03
C ALA A 19 6.43 6.99 4.54
N GLU A 20 7.40 6.93 5.45
CA GLU A 20 8.83 7.04 5.15
C GLU A 20 9.29 5.94 4.18
N LYS A 21 8.99 4.67 4.49
CA LYS A 21 9.40 3.53 3.63
C LYS A 21 8.76 3.57 2.25
N LEU A 22 7.52 4.04 2.14
CA LEU A 22 6.79 4.11 0.87
C LEU A 22 7.01 5.42 0.10
N LYS A 23 7.72 6.39 0.72
CA LYS A 23 7.99 7.74 0.21
C LYS A 23 6.70 8.48 -0.12
N VAL A 24 5.80 8.56 0.87
CA VAL A 24 4.55 9.32 0.86
C VAL A 24 4.41 10.09 2.17
N ASP A 25 3.44 10.99 2.27
CA ASP A 25 3.12 11.64 3.54
C ASP A 25 2.32 10.71 4.46
N GLN A 26 2.51 10.86 5.78
CA GLN A 26 1.76 10.10 6.79
C GLN A 26 0.25 10.29 6.66
N SER A 27 -0.20 11.49 6.27
CA SER A 27 -1.60 11.80 5.99
C SER A 27 -2.20 10.92 4.88
N THR A 28 -1.39 10.54 3.90
CA THR A 28 -1.77 9.61 2.82
C THR A 28 -2.03 8.21 3.41
N VAL A 29 -1.13 7.75 4.29
CA VAL A 29 -1.29 6.45 4.98
C VAL A 29 -2.54 6.45 5.86
N SER A 30 -2.78 7.54 6.60
CA SER A 30 -4.00 7.74 7.39
C SER A 30 -5.26 7.69 6.52
N GLY A 31 -5.22 8.28 5.33
CA GLY A 31 -6.29 8.21 4.33
C GLY A 31 -6.63 6.78 3.93
N TRP A 32 -5.63 5.93 3.70
CA TRP A 32 -5.82 4.50 3.40
C TRP A 32 -6.43 3.74 4.58
N VAL A 33 -5.84 3.88 5.78
CA VAL A 33 -6.28 3.20 7.01
C VAL A 33 -7.73 3.54 7.37
N ARG A 34 -8.16 4.76 7.05
CA ARG A 34 -9.53 5.27 7.27
C ARG A 34 -10.47 4.99 6.10
N GLY A 35 -9.99 4.39 5.01
CA GLY A 35 -10.78 4.07 3.82
C GLY A 35 -11.24 5.29 3.01
N LYS A 36 -10.54 6.43 3.11
CA LYS A 36 -10.89 7.64 2.34
C LYS A 36 -10.53 7.52 0.86
N HIS A 37 -9.40 6.89 0.56
CA HIS A 37 -8.92 6.63 -0.79
C HIS A 37 -8.02 5.40 -0.79
N GLY A 38 -7.79 4.83 -1.97
CA GLY A 38 -6.88 3.69 -2.17
C GLY A 38 -5.42 4.10 -2.35
N MET A 39 -4.56 3.09 -2.44
CA MET A 39 -3.15 3.23 -2.79
C MET A 39 -2.97 3.30 -4.32
N SER A 40 -2.06 4.15 -4.79
CA SER A 40 -1.74 4.23 -6.22
C SER A 40 -0.86 3.05 -6.67
N PRO A 41 -0.83 2.72 -7.97
CA PRO A 41 -0.05 1.58 -8.48
C PRO A 41 1.44 1.70 -8.16
N VAL A 42 2.02 2.89 -8.30
CA VAL A 42 3.44 3.13 -8.01
C VAL A 42 3.76 2.82 -6.55
N VAL A 43 2.89 3.23 -5.62
CA VAL A 43 3.07 3.00 -4.19
C VAL A 43 2.82 1.53 -3.84
N ALA A 44 1.85 0.88 -4.49
CA ALA A 44 1.58 -0.55 -4.33
C ALA A 44 2.79 -1.42 -4.72
N LYS A 45 3.49 -1.09 -5.82
CA LYS A 45 4.76 -1.77 -6.18
C LYS A 45 5.84 -1.56 -5.13
N ARG A 46 5.97 -0.36 -4.56
CA ARG A 46 6.95 -0.08 -3.50
C ARG A 46 6.63 -0.87 -2.24
N ALA A 47 5.36 -0.93 -1.86
CA ALA A 47 4.91 -1.70 -0.69
C ALA A 47 5.19 -3.19 -0.86
N GLU A 48 4.93 -3.75 -2.04
CA GLU A 48 5.30 -5.14 -2.33
C GLU A 48 6.81 -5.37 -2.20
N ALA A 49 7.64 -4.50 -2.76
CA ALA A 49 9.09 -4.61 -2.67
C ALA A 49 9.61 -4.48 -1.22
N VAL A 50 9.12 -3.50 -0.45
CA VAL A 50 9.51 -3.24 0.94
C VAL A 50 9.09 -4.39 1.86
N THR A 51 7.97 -5.06 1.56
CA THR A 51 7.44 -6.15 2.39
C THR A 51 7.92 -7.53 1.93
N GLY A 52 8.84 -7.60 0.96
CA GLY A 52 9.31 -8.88 0.41
C GLY A 52 8.20 -9.71 -0.22
N GLY A 53 7.14 -9.07 -0.72
CA GLY A 53 6.00 -9.76 -1.32
C GLY A 53 4.93 -10.25 -0.35
N ALA A 54 5.04 -9.97 0.96
CA ALA A 54 3.98 -10.28 1.93
C ALA A 54 2.67 -9.55 1.63
N PHE A 55 2.77 -8.34 1.06
CA PHE A 55 1.62 -7.58 0.56
C PHE A 55 1.73 -7.40 -0.95
N LYS A 56 0.81 -8.02 -1.69
CA LYS A 56 0.80 -7.97 -3.15
C LYS A 56 0.23 -6.65 -3.66
N LYS A 57 0.85 -6.10 -4.71
CA LYS A 57 0.40 -4.85 -5.35
C LYS A 57 -1.03 -4.97 -5.90
N GLU A 58 -1.42 -6.16 -6.34
CA GLU A 58 -2.77 -6.49 -6.81
C GLU A 58 -3.79 -6.39 -5.67
N SER A 59 -3.43 -6.77 -4.45
CA SER A 59 -4.30 -6.65 -3.28
C SER A 59 -4.36 -5.21 -2.75
N LEU A 60 -3.25 -4.47 -2.84
CA LEU A 60 -3.14 -3.08 -2.39
C LEU A 60 -3.78 -2.06 -3.35
N CYS A 61 -3.81 -2.39 -4.65
CA CYS A 61 -4.37 -1.56 -5.71
C CYS A 61 -5.14 -2.45 -6.73
N PRO A 62 -6.31 -2.98 -6.33
CA PRO A 62 -7.04 -3.99 -7.13
C PRO A 62 -7.69 -3.45 -8.39
N SER A 63 -7.95 -2.14 -8.47
CA SER A 63 -8.59 -1.51 -9.62
C SER A 63 -7.63 -1.18 -10.76
N PHE A 64 -6.33 -1.41 -10.58
CA PHE A 64 -5.33 -1.14 -11.62
C PHE A 64 -5.12 -2.37 -12.51
N PRO A 65 -5.08 -2.23 -13.85
CA PRO A 65 -4.94 -3.36 -14.78
C PRO A 65 -3.50 -3.90 -14.81
N TRP A 66 -3.08 -4.59 -13.75
CA TRP A 66 -1.73 -5.13 -13.59
C TRP A 66 -1.32 -6.10 -14.71
N ALA A 67 -2.27 -6.88 -15.23
CA ALA A 67 -2.04 -7.84 -16.30
C ALA A 67 -1.69 -7.16 -17.65
N GLU A 68 -2.23 -5.97 -17.91
CA GLU A 68 -2.00 -5.23 -19.16
C GLU A 68 -0.62 -4.57 -19.20
N MET A 69 0.00 -4.36 -18.03
CA MET A 69 1.33 -3.75 -17.89
C MET A 69 2.49 -4.76 -17.92
N ALA A 70 2.19 -6.06 -17.94
CA ALA A 70 3.19 -7.13 -17.93
C ALA A 70 3.54 -7.65 -19.35
N ALA A 71 2.94 -7.06 -20.38
CA ALA A 71 3.15 -7.37 -21.79
C ALA A 71 4.22 -6.47 -22.44
#